data_AF-A0A914MGQ6-F1
#
_entry.id   AF-A0A914MGQ6-F1
#
_cell.length_a   1.000
_cell.length_b   1.000
_cell.length_c   1.000
_cell.angle_alpha   90.00
_cell.angle_beta   90.00
_cell.angle_gamma   90.00
#
_symmetry.space_group_name_H-M   'P 1'
#
loop_
_entity.id
_entity.type
_entity.pdbx_description
1 polymer ?
#
loop_
_entity_poly.entity_id
_entity_poly.type
_entity_poly.pdbx_seq_one_letter_code
_entity_poly.pdbx_strand_id
1 'polypeptide(L)'
;MGRLHFRGTHILSFEAYTFMGRLHFRGTHILSCDAYTFMGRLHFRGTHILSCDAYTFMGRLHFRGTHILSCDAYSFMGRLHFRGTHILSCDAYTFMGRLHFRGTHILSCDAYSFMGRLHFRGTHILSCDAYTFMGRLHFRGTHILSCDAYTFMGSLLLRDAYTFM
;
A
#
# COMPACT_ATOMS: atom_id res chain seq x y z
N MET A 1 3.37 -14.66 -22.16
CA MET A 1 3.13 -14.12 -20.79
C MET A 1 1.92 -14.82 -20.18
N GLY A 2 2.12 -15.61 -19.13
CA GLY A 2 1.06 -16.39 -18.48
C GLY A 2 0.09 -15.53 -17.66
N ARG A 3 -1.13 -16.06 -17.50
CA ARG A 3 -2.13 -15.53 -16.57
C ARG A 3 -2.45 -16.62 -15.55
N LEU A 4 -2.21 -16.35 -14.28
CA LEU A 4 -2.57 -17.25 -13.18
C LEU A 4 -3.73 -16.68 -12.39
N HIS A 5 -4.61 -17.58 -11.94
CA HIS A 5 -5.75 -17.23 -11.11
C HIS A 5 -5.89 -18.23 -9.97
N PHE A 6 -5.80 -17.72 -8.75
CA PHE A 6 -5.85 -18.50 -7.52
C PHE A 6 -7.11 -18.16 -6.72
N ARG A 7 -7.72 -19.17 -6.11
CA ARG A 7 -8.92 -19.01 -5.28
C ARG A 7 -8.80 -19.85 -4.01
N GLY A 8 -9.10 -19.26 -2.85
CA GLY A 8 -9.09 -19.98 -1.57
C GLY A 8 -7.70 -20.48 -1.16
N THR A 9 -6.68 -19.67 -1.39
CA THR A 9 -5.28 -20.08 -1.15
C THR A 9 -4.83 -19.70 0.25
N HIS A 10 -4.23 -20.66 0.95
CA HIS A 10 -3.49 -20.43 2.18
C HIS A 10 -2.02 -20.65 1.87
N ILE A 11 -1.21 -19.64 2.15
CA ILE A 11 0.23 -19.67 1.99
C ILE A 11 0.81 -19.48 3.40
N LEU A 12 1.43 -20.53 3.93
CA LEU A 12 1.96 -20.54 5.29
C LEU A 12 3.21 -19.65 5.38
N SER A 13 4.17 -19.89 4.51
CA SER A 13 5.37 -19.07 4.39
C SER A 13 6.01 -19.31 3.02
N PHE A 14 6.82 -18.35 2.58
CA PHE A 14 7.80 -18.55 1.54
C PHE A 14 8.95 -17.58 1.76
N GLU A 15 10.18 -18.05 1.54
CA GLU A 15 11.37 -17.22 1.66
C GLU A 15 11.46 -16.24 0.49
N ALA A 16 11.29 -16.73 -0.74
CA ALA A 16 11.37 -15.90 -1.93
C ALA A 16 10.34 -16.31 -2.99
N TYR A 17 9.60 -15.33 -3.50
CA TYR A 17 8.71 -15.53 -4.64
C TYR A 17 8.94 -14.44 -5.68
N THR A 18 9.29 -14.85 -6.90
CA THR A 18 9.38 -13.96 -8.05
C THR A 18 8.38 -14.36 -9.12
N PHE A 19 7.59 -13.40 -9.61
CA PHE A 19 6.67 -13.64 -10.71
C PHE A 19 6.64 -12.52 -11.75
N MET A 20 6.59 -12.93 -13.02
CA MET A 20 6.44 -12.05 -14.18
C MET A 20 5.16 -12.38 -14.93
N GLY A 21 4.20 -11.45 -14.97
CA GLY A 21 3.01 -11.61 -15.80
C GLY A 21 1.73 -11.05 -15.20
N ARG A 22 0.63 -11.80 -15.33
CA ARG A 22 -0.68 -11.42 -14.77
C ARG A 22 -1.14 -12.42 -13.73
N LEU A 23 -1.47 -11.93 -12.54
CA LEU A 23 -1.82 -12.77 -11.41
C LEU A 23 -3.07 -12.20 -10.72
N HIS A 24 -4.00 -13.09 -10.37
CA HIS A 24 -5.20 -12.71 -9.65
C HIS A 24 -5.45 -13.69 -8.50
N PHE A 25 -5.59 -13.15 -7.30
CA PHE A 25 -5.91 -13.88 -6.08
C PHE A 25 -7.29 -13.50 -5.57
N ARG A 26 -8.06 -14.50 -5.14
CA ARG A 26 -9.36 -14.32 -4.49
C ARG A 26 -9.47 -15.18 -3.24
N GLY A 27 -9.65 -14.56 -2.08
CA GLY A 27 -9.71 -15.27 -0.81
C GLY A 27 -8.36 -15.90 -0.52
N THR A 28 -7.40 -15.07 -0.10
CA THR A 28 -6.02 -15.50 0.12
C THR A 28 -5.57 -15.11 1.51
N HIS A 29 -4.94 -16.05 2.20
CA HIS A 29 -4.28 -15.80 3.48
C HIS A 29 -2.80 -16.11 3.31
N ILE A 30 -1.96 -15.13 3.60
CA ILE A 30 -0.51 -15.24 3.62
C ILE A 30 -0.10 -15.00 5.06
N LEU A 31 0.51 -16.01 5.68
CA LEU A 31 0.99 -15.91 7.05
C LEU A 31 2.28 -15.10 7.10
N SER A 32 3.34 -15.58 6.43
CA SER A 32 4.57 -14.81 6.29
C SER A 32 5.10 -14.84 4.86
N CYS A 33 5.91 -13.83 4.54
CA CYS A 33 6.59 -13.67 3.27
C CYS A 33 7.88 -12.89 3.52
N ASP A 34 9.03 -13.50 3.32
CA ASP A 34 10.28 -12.79 3.56
C ASP A 34 10.57 -11.87 2.35
N ALA A 35 10.58 -12.41 1.14
CA ALA A 35 10.78 -11.61 -0.08
C ALA A 35 9.76 -11.93 -1.19
N TYR A 36 9.01 -10.90 -1.61
CA TYR A 36 8.12 -10.98 -2.77
C TYR A 36 8.52 -9.97 -3.83
N THR A 37 8.91 -10.45 -5.00
CA THR A 37 9.16 -9.59 -6.17
C THR A 37 8.15 -9.89 -7.26
N PHE A 38 7.44 -8.87 -7.71
CA PHE A 38 6.47 -9.02 -8.79
C PHE A 38 6.64 -7.97 -9.87
N MET A 39 6.60 -8.44 -11.12
CA MET A 39 6.61 -7.59 -12.30
C MET A 39 5.38 -7.88 -13.17
N GLY A 40 4.50 -6.89 -13.34
CA GLY A 40 3.38 -6.98 -14.28
C GLY A 40 2.05 -6.46 -13.73
N ARG A 41 1.00 -7.29 -13.76
CA ARG A 41 -0.33 -6.93 -13.22
C ARG A 41 -0.81 -7.91 -12.16
N LEU A 42 -1.06 -7.41 -10.96
CA LEU A 42 -1.51 -8.20 -9.83
C LEU A 42 -2.82 -7.64 -9.28
N HIS A 43 -3.74 -8.53 -8.95
CA HIS A 43 -5.00 -8.16 -8.32
C HIS A 43 -5.32 -9.09 -7.16
N PHE A 44 -5.54 -8.50 -5.99
CA PHE A 44 -5.94 -9.20 -4.78
C PHE A 44 -7.39 -8.82 -4.41
N ARG A 45 -8.18 -9.83 -4.05
CA ARG A 45 -9.54 -9.63 -3.53
C ARG A 45 -9.78 -10.51 -2.31
N GLY A 46 -10.05 -9.88 -1.16
CA GLY A 46 -10.24 -10.62 0.09
C GLY A 46 -8.93 -11.27 0.49
N THR A 47 -7.96 -10.46 0.89
CA THR A 47 -6.61 -10.93 1.21
C THR A 47 -6.23 -10.51 2.62
N HIS A 48 -5.64 -11.44 3.37
CA HIS A 48 -5.03 -11.16 4.66
C HIS A 48 -3.55 -11.53 4.55
N ILE A 49 -2.68 -10.59 4.89
CA ILE A 49 -1.24 -10.78 4.97
C ILE A 49 -0.88 -10.49 6.43
N LEU A 50 -0.32 -11.48 7.13
CA LEU A 50 0.05 -11.30 8.53
C LEU A 50 1.36 -10.53 8.62
N SER A 51 2.43 -11.04 8.02
CA SER A 51 3.71 -10.33 7.92
C SER A 51 4.29 -10.41 6.52
N CYS A 52 5.03 -9.37 6.15
CA CYS A 52 5.84 -9.35 4.95
C CYS A 52 7.09 -8.50 5.18
N ASP A 53 8.26 -9.11 5.12
CA ASP A 53 9.50 -8.40 5.43
C ASP A 53 9.85 -7.47 4.25
N ALA A 54 9.92 -8.00 3.03
CA ALA A 54 10.22 -7.23 1.83
C ALA A 54 9.25 -7.51 0.69
N TYR A 55 8.52 -6.46 0.27
CA TYR A 55 7.65 -6.50 -0.89
C TYR A 55 8.11 -5.50 -1.95
N THR A 56 8.60 -6.02 -3.09
CA THR A 56 8.96 -5.21 -4.26
C THR A 56 8.00 -5.45 -5.40
N PHE A 57 7.40 -4.38 -5.90
CA PHE A 57 6.46 -4.48 -7.01
C PHE A 57 6.71 -3.45 -8.10
N MET A 58 6.72 -3.93 -9.34
CA MET A 58 6.81 -3.12 -10.54
C MET A 58 5.62 -3.38 -11.47
N GLY A 59 4.79 -2.37 -11.70
CA GLY A 59 3.71 -2.43 -12.69
C GLY A 59 2.36 -1.90 -12.21
N ARG A 60 1.31 -2.74 -12.26
CA ARG A 60 -0.05 -2.39 -11.80
C ARG A 60 -0.57 -3.34 -10.73
N LEU A 61 -0.90 -2.81 -9.57
CA LEU A 61 -1.42 -3.57 -8.43
C LEU A 61 -2.75 -3.00 -7.99
N HIS A 62 -3.68 -3.89 -7.69
CA HIS A 62 -4.98 -3.53 -7.16
C HIS A 62 -5.36 -4.43 -5.99
N PHE A 63 -5.62 -3.82 -4.85
CA PHE A 63 -6.12 -4.49 -3.65
C PHE A 63 -7.58 -4.11 -3.40
N ARG A 64 -8.38 -5.11 -3.03
CA ARG A 64 -9.77 -4.93 -2.62
C ARG A 64 -10.10 -5.79 -1.42
N GLY A 65 -10.47 -5.16 -0.29
CA GLY A 65 -10.76 -5.89 0.93
C GLY A 65 -9.49 -6.59 1.41
N THR A 66 -8.50 -5.80 1.82
CA THR A 66 -7.18 -6.33 2.18
C THR A 66 -6.81 -5.88 3.57
N HIS A 67 -6.26 -6.80 4.37
CA HIS A 67 -5.72 -6.50 5.68
C HIS A 67 -4.24 -6.91 5.67
N ILE A 68 -3.37 -5.98 6.02
CA ILE A 68 -1.94 -6.21 6.19
C ILE A 68 -1.66 -5.89 7.66
N LEU A 69 -1.16 -6.87 8.42
CA LEU A 69 -0.82 -6.64 9.82
C LEU A 69 0.50 -5.89 9.90
N SER A 70 1.60 -6.48 9.45
CA SER A 70 2.89 -5.80 9.41
C SER A 70 3.54 -5.91 8.03
N CYS A 71 4.29 -4.87 7.69
CA CYS A 71 5.20 -4.90 6.56
C CYS A 71 6.43 -4.04 6.83
N ASP A 72 7.61 -4.66 6.86
CA ASP A 72 8.84 -3.94 7.23
C ASP A 72 9.26 -3.02 6.07
N ALA A 73 9.35 -3.56 4.86
CA ALA A 73 9.73 -2.80 3.68
C ALA A 73 8.79 -3.04 2.49
N TYR A 74 8.08 -1.99 2.09
CA TYR A 74 7.25 -1.99 0.90
C TYR A 74 7.78 -1.00 -0.14
N SER A 75 8.27 -1.54 -1.26
CA SER A 75 8.78 -0.76 -2.39
C SER A 75 7.92 -0.96 -3.63
N PHE A 76 7.37 0.13 -4.15
CA PHE A 76 6.47 0.08 -5.29
C PHE A 76 6.80 1.08 -6.37
N MET A 77 6.86 0.59 -7.61
CA MET A 77 6.98 1.41 -8.81
C MET A 77 5.82 1.13 -9.78
N GLY A 78 5.02 2.16 -10.08
CA GLY A 78 4.00 2.10 -11.13
C GLY A 78 2.63 2.65 -10.73
N ARG A 79 1.57 1.83 -10.81
CA ARG A 79 0.20 2.21 -10.43
C ARG A 79 -0.40 1.28 -9.39
N LEU A 80 -0.80 1.84 -8.26
CA LEU A 80 -1.39 1.11 -7.15
C LEU A 80 -2.75 1.69 -6.79
N HIS A 81 -3.69 0.79 -6.53
CA HIS A 81 -5.01 1.16 -6.10
C HIS A 81 -5.45 0.28 -4.94
N PHE A 82 -5.79 0.91 -3.83
CA PHE A 82 -6.35 0.27 -2.64
C PHE A 82 -7.82 0.63 -2.49
N ARG A 83 -8.63 -0.37 -2.11
CA ARG A 83 -10.04 -0.17 -1.80
C ARG A 83 -10.46 -1.03 -0.62
N GLY A 84 -10.87 -0.40 0.49
CA GLY A 84 -11.23 -1.13 1.70
C GLY A 84 -10.00 -1.87 2.22
N THR A 85 -8.96 -1.13 2.58
CA THR A 85 -7.69 -1.69 3.01
C THR A 85 -7.35 -1.22 4.42
N HIS A 86 -6.89 -2.13 5.26
CA HIS A 86 -6.35 -1.83 6.58
C HIS A 86 -4.89 -2.25 6.62
N ILE A 87 -4.02 -1.34 7.02
CA ILE A 87 -2.61 -1.59 7.27
C ILE A 87 -2.38 -1.23 8.74
N LEU A 88 -1.96 -2.20 9.55
CA LEU A 88 -1.77 -1.95 10.99
C LEU A 88 -0.43 -1.25 11.21
N SER A 89 0.68 -1.83 10.76
CA SER A 89 1.99 -1.19 10.81
C SER A 89 2.74 -1.34 9.49
N CYS A 90 3.56 -0.32 9.18
CA CYS A 90 4.53 -0.40 8.11
C CYS A 90 5.76 0.43 8.45
N ASP A 91 6.94 -0.18 8.53
CA ASP A 91 8.14 0.53 8.97
C ASP A 91 8.63 1.45 7.84
N ALA A 92 8.79 0.91 6.63
CA ALA A 92 9.24 1.67 5.48
C ALA A 92 8.35 1.46 4.25
N TYR A 93 7.69 2.53 3.80
CA TYR A 93 6.90 2.54 2.58
C TYR A 93 7.49 3.51 1.56
N THR A 94 8.02 2.98 0.45
CA THR A 94 8.53 3.76 -0.66
C THR A 94 7.68 3.56 -1.90
N PHE A 95 7.20 4.66 -2.48
CA PHE A 95 6.35 4.63 -3.65
C PHE A 95 6.75 5.62 -4.72
N MET A 96 6.85 5.12 -5.95
CA MET A 96 7.07 5.92 -7.15
C MET A 96 5.96 5.66 -8.19
N GLY A 97 5.18 6.70 -8.52
CA GLY A 97 4.22 6.66 -9.62
C GLY A 97 2.83 7.21 -9.29
N ARG A 98 1.78 6.41 -9.44
CA ARG A 98 0.38 6.81 -9.15
C ARG A 98 -0.28 5.91 -8.11
N LEU A 99 -0.73 6.50 -7.01
CA LEU A 99 -1.38 5.80 -5.92
C LEU A 99 -2.75 6.38 -5.66
N HIS A 100 -3.73 5.50 -5.47
CA HIS A 100 -5.09 5.87 -5.14
C HIS A 100 -5.59 5.01 -3.98
N PHE A 101 -5.95 5.67 -2.89
CA PHE A 101 -6.57 5.07 -1.73
C PHE A 101 -8.05 5.41 -1.66
N ARG A 102 -8.87 4.42 -1.32
CA ARG A 102 -10.30 4.60 -1.10
C ARG A 102 -10.79 3.76 0.07
N GLY A 103 -11.22 4.40 1.16
CA GLY A 103 -11.63 3.68 2.36
C GLY A 103 -10.44 2.89 2.90
N THR A 104 -9.39 3.62 3.28
CA THR A 104 -8.14 3.02 3.77
C THR A 104 -7.86 3.50 5.18
N HIS A 105 -7.40 2.60 6.04
CA HIS A 105 -6.92 2.93 7.37
C HIS A 105 -5.48 2.44 7.51
N ILE A 106 -4.59 3.34 7.91
CA ILE A 106 -3.20 3.05 8.24
C ILE A 106 -3.05 3.44 9.71
N LEU A 107 -2.72 2.49 10.57
CA LEU A 107 -2.59 2.79 12.00
C LEU A 107 -1.25 3.49 12.27
N SER A 108 -0.14 2.83 11.99
CA SER A 108 1.19 3.45 12.11
C SER A 108 2.02 3.26 10.85
N CYS A 109 2.87 4.24 10.57
CA CYS A 109 3.92 4.12 9.57
C CYS A 109 5.15 4.95 9.98
N ASP A 110 6.30 4.32 10.15
CA ASP A 110 7.48 5.03 10.65
C ASP A 110 8.03 5.94 9.56
N ALA A 111 8.26 5.41 8.35
CA ALA A 111 8.77 6.17 7.22
C ALA A 111 7.92 5.97 5.96
N TYR A 112 7.30 7.05 5.49
CA TYR A 112 6.56 7.07 4.24
C TYR A 112 7.20 8.04 3.24
N SER A 113 7.70 7.51 2.12
CA SER A 113 8.31 8.27 1.04
C SER A 113 7.52 8.09 -0.26
N PHE A 114 7.06 9.20 -0.83
CA PHE A 114 6.25 9.17 -2.04
C PHE A 114 6.73 10.16 -3.09
N MET A 115 6.86 9.67 -4.32
CA MET A 115 7.11 10.49 -5.50
C MET A 115 6.06 10.22 -6.59
N GLY A 116 5.31 11.24 -6.99
CA GLY A 116 4.40 11.17 -8.14
C GLY A 116 3.01 11.76 -7.90
N ARG A 117 1.94 10.98 -8.11
CA ARG A 117 0.55 11.42 -7.93
C ARG A 117 -0.19 10.56 -6.91
N LEU A 118 -0.68 11.18 -5.85
CA LEU A 118 -1.39 10.52 -4.77
C LEU A 118 -2.79 11.10 -4.62
N HIS A 119 -3.77 10.21 -4.52
CA HIS A 119 -5.15 10.57 -4.29
C HIS A 119 -5.73 9.76 -3.14
N PHE A 120 -6.14 10.45 -2.08
CA PHE A 120 -6.83 9.86 -0.93
C PHE A 120 -8.31 10.19 -0.97
N ARG A 121 -9.13 9.20 -0.65
CA ARG A 121 -10.58 9.36 -0.47
C ARG A 121 -11.09 8.53 0.70
N GLY A 122 -11.57 9.17 1.76
CA GLY A 122 -12.01 8.45 2.96
C GLY A 122 -10.84 7.68 3.57
N THR A 123 -9.73 8.36 3.84
CA THR A 123 -8.51 7.72 4.38
C THR A 123 -8.23 8.23 5.79
N HIS A 124 -7.77 7.35 6.67
CA HIS A 124 -7.38 7.72 8.03
C HIS A 124 -5.97 7.19 8.27
N ILE A 125 -5.09 8.07 8.72
CA ILE A 125 -3.72 7.74 9.14
C ILE A 125 -3.64 8.16 10.61
N LEU A 126 -3.39 7.22 11.52
CA LEU A 126 -3.39 7.52 12.96
C LEU A 126 -2.05 8.14 13.39
N SER A 127 -0.93 7.54 13.02
CA SER A 127 0.40 8.11 13.26
C SER A 127 1.33 7.88 12.08
N CYS A 128 2.22 8.84 11.84
CA CYS A 128 3.35 8.66 10.95
C CYS A 128 4.55 9.46 11.42
N ASP A 129 5.70 8.82 11.67
CA ASP A 129 6.84 9.53 12.25
C ASP A 129 7.49 10.44 11.20
N ALA A 130 7.73 9.93 10.00
CA ALA A 130 8.30 10.69 8.89
C ALA A 130 7.51 10.49 7.59
N TYR A 131 6.96 11.59 7.07
CA TYR A 131 6.25 11.62 5.79
C TYR A 131 6.93 12.58 4.82
N THR A 132 7.47 12.03 3.72
CA THR A 132 8.05 12.81 2.62
C THR A 132 7.24 12.63 1.35
N PHE A 133 6.82 13.74 0.75
CA PHE A 133 6.04 13.73 -0.48
C PHE A 133 6.58 14.70 -1.53
N MET A 134 6.76 14.20 -2.75
CA MET A 134 7.08 14.99 -3.92
C MET A 134 6.08 14.74 -5.06
N GLY A 135 5.36 15.77 -5.51
CA GLY A 135 4.50 15.72 -6.69
C GLY A 135 3.10 16.29 -6.50
N ARG A 136 2.05 15.56 -6.89
CA ARG A 136 0.65 16.02 -6.80
C ARG A 136 -0.16 15.22 -5.80
N LEU A 137 -0.70 15.91 -4.79
CA LEU A 137 -1.47 15.31 -3.71
C LEU A 137 -2.91 15.83 -3.72
N HIS A 138 -3.86 14.91 -3.65
CA HIS A 138 -5.28 15.23 -3.57
C HIS A 138 -5.93 14.50 -2.40
N PHE A 139 -6.54 15.24 -1.48
CA PHE A 139 -7.29 14.70 -0.36
C PHE A 139 -8.79 14.96 -0.49
N ARG A 140 -9.58 13.94 -0.15
CA ARG A 140 -11.03 14.06 0.02
C ARG A 140 -11.52 13.26 1.23
N GLY A 141 -11.98 13.90 2.29
CA GLY A 141 -12.39 13.19 3.51
C GLY A 141 -11.23 12.39 4.08
N THR A 142 -10.12 13.06 4.37
CA THR A 142 -8.90 12.41 4.89
C THR A 142 -8.52 13.00 6.24
N HIS A 143 -8.18 12.12 7.16
CA HIS A 143 -7.80 12.44 8.54
C HIS A 143 -6.40 11.92 8.80
N ILE A 144 -5.53 12.81 9.26
CA ILE A 144 -4.20 12.47 9.78
C ILE A 144 -4.18 12.98 11.22
N LEU A 145 -3.99 12.09 12.18
CA LEU A 145 -4.09 12.43 13.62
C LEU A 145 -2.76 12.91 14.20
N SER A 146 -1.63 12.29 13.82
CA SER A 146 -0.30 12.71 14.25
C SER A 146 0.72 12.50 13.14
N CYS A 147 1.61 13.46 12.95
CA CYS A 147 2.80 13.29 12.13
C CYS A 147 3.97 14.12 12.67
N ASP A 148 5.06 13.46 13.05
CA ASP A 148 6.17 14.12 13.75
C ASP A 148 7.01 14.97 12.78
N ALA A 149 7.28 14.45 11.58
CA ALA A 149 7.99 15.14 10.53
C ALA A 149 7.27 15.03 9.19
N TYR A 150 6.84 16.17 8.64
CA TYR A 150 6.14 16.23 7.35
C TYR A 150 6.88 17.15 6.36
N THR A 151 7.33 16.58 5.24
CA THR A 151 7.94 17.31 4.12
C THR A 151 7.09 17.16 2.86
N PHE A 152 6.71 18.29 2.26
CA PHE A 152 5.91 18.32 1.04
C PHE A 152 6.48 19.27 -0.01
N MET A 153 6.66 18.76 -1.23
CA MET A 153 7.06 19.53 -2.39
C MET A 153 6.14 19.24 -3.57
N GLY A 154 5.33 20.23 -3.97
CA GLY A 154 4.52 20.15 -5.19
C GLY A 154 3.14 20.78 -5.04
N SER A 155 2.12 20.18 -5.66
CA SER A 155 0.76 20.73 -5.70
C SER A 155 -0.19 19.97 -4.78
N LEU A 156 -0.85 20.68 -3.87
CA LEU A 156 -1.81 20.12 -2.92
C LEU A 156 -3.23 20.57 -3.25
N LEU A 157 -4.18 19.63 -3.31
CA LEU A 157 -5.61 19.94 -3.38
C LEU A 157 -6.35 19.27 -2.22
N LEU A 158 -7.00 20.08 -1.39
CA LEU A 158 -7.75 19.65 -0.21
C LEU A 158 -9.25 19.84 -0.42
N ARG A 159 -10.02 18.81 -0.08
CA ARG A 159 -11.47 18.89 0.13
C ARG A 159 -11.82 18.08 1.36
N ASP A 160 -12.49 18.67 2.34
CA ASP A 160 -12.91 17.97 3.56
C ASP A 160 -11.74 17.23 4.25
N ALA A 161 -10.56 17.87 4.36
CA ALA A 161 -9.39 17.30 4.99
C ALA A 161 -9.21 17.94 6.38
N TYR A 162 -9.06 17.10 7.40
CA TYR A 162 -8.82 17.54 8.78
C TYR A 162 -7.48 16.95 9.21
N THR A 163 -6.50 17.83 9.37
CA THR A 163 -5.21 17.50 9.96
C THR A 163 -5.22 18.06 11.36
N PHE A 164 -5.05 17.22 12.36
CA PHE A 164 -4.63 17.68 13.68
C PHE A 164 -3.10 17.64 13.65
N MET A 165 -2.47 18.81 13.73
CA MET A 165 -1.04 18.94 14.00
C MET A 165 -0.89 19.23 15.49
#